data_AF-A0A2V9GDM2-F1
#
_entry.id   AF-A0A2V9GDM2-F1
#
_cell.length_a   1.000
_cell.length_b   1.000
_cell.length_c   1.000
_cell.angle_alpha   90.00
_cell.angle_beta   90.00
_cell.angle_gamma   90.00
#
_symmetry.space_group_name_H-M   'P 1'
#
loop_
_entity.id
_entity.type
_entity.pdbx_description
1 polymer ?
#
loop_
_entity_poly.entity_id
_entity_poly.type
_entity_poly.pdbx_seq_one_letter_code
_entity_poly.pdbx_strand_id
1 'polypeptide(L)'
;MIINLARRAHDHNWELDPITRSLLDTDFYKLLMLQFIWKQFPKTRASFSFINRSAEVHLGDLINADELREQLEQTKKLRFHKSELIWLAGNTFYGRRGIFEPAFLEWLEREFRLSDYELSIQ
;
A
#
# COMPACT_ATOMS: atom_id res chain seq x y z
N MET A 1 17.69 -12.31 -3.73
CA MET A 1 17.94 -11.59 -5.00
C MET A 1 18.55 -10.25 -4.63
N ILE A 2 19.76 -9.94 -5.10
CA ILE A 2 20.43 -8.68 -4.76
C ILE A 2 19.83 -7.58 -5.65
N ILE A 3 19.26 -6.54 -5.03
CA ILE A 3 18.70 -5.38 -5.73
C ILE A 3 19.88 -4.53 -6.24
N ASN A 4 20.03 -4.38 -7.56
CA ASN A 4 21.07 -3.56 -8.15
C ASN A 4 20.57 -2.11 -8.30
N LEU A 5 20.89 -1.27 -7.31
CA LEU A 5 20.47 0.13 -7.27
C LEU A 5 21.14 0.96 -8.37
N ALA A 6 22.41 0.72 -8.69
CA ALA A 6 23.14 1.45 -9.72
C ALA A 6 22.52 1.27 -11.11
N ARG A 7 22.06 0.05 -11.43
CA ARG A 7 21.34 -0.21 -12.68
C ARG A 7 19.97 0.47 -12.68
N ARG A 8 19.19 0.37 -11.60
CA ARG A 8 17.86 1.03 -11.51
C ARG A 8 17.95 2.55 -11.65
N ALA A 9 19.03 3.17 -11.16
CA ALA A 9 19.26 4.60 -11.29
C ALA A 9 19.77 5.04 -12.68
N HIS A 10 20.49 4.17 -13.40
CA HIS A 10 21.12 4.52 -14.69
C HIS A 10 20.30 4.09 -15.91
N ASP A 11 19.46 3.07 -15.78
CA ASP A 11 18.70 2.49 -16.90
C ASP A 11 17.47 3.36 -17.18
N HIS A 12 17.66 4.42 -17.98
CA HIS A 12 16.62 5.37 -18.39
C HIS A 12 15.59 4.80 -19.38
N ASN A 13 15.61 3.49 -19.64
CA ASN A 13 14.65 2.81 -20.51
C ASN A 13 13.30 2.51 -19.83
N TRP A 14 13.15 2.83 -18.54
CA TRP A 14 11.88 2.69 -17.82
C TRP A 14 11.25 4.06 -17.58
N GLU A 15 9.97 4.22 -17.93
CA GLU A 15 9.21 5.45 -17.62
C GLU A 15 9.08 5.68 -16.11
N LEU A 16 8.99 4.61 -15.30
CA LEU A 16 8.97 4.69 -13.84
C LEU A 16 9.39 3.34 -13.22
N ASP A 17 10.19 3.40 -12.15
CA ASP A 17 10.53 2.26 -11.32
C ASP A 17 9.69 2.25 -10.02
N PRO A 18 8.61 1.43 -9.92
CA PRO A 18 7.69 1.50 -8.80
C PRO A 18 8.33 0.99 -7.49
N ILE A 19 8.19 1.79 -6.43
CA ILE A 19 8.66 1.46 -5.08
C ILE A 19 7.71 0.42 -4.46
N THR A 20 6.42 0.75 -4.37
CA THR A 20 5.38 -0.16 -3.89
C THR A 20 4.96 -1.10 -5.00
N ARG A 21 5.08 -2.42 -4.78
CA ARG A 21 4.80 -3.42 -5.83
C ARG A 21 3.53 -4.24 -5.61
N SER A 22 2.99 -4.21 -4.40
CA SER A 22 1.85 -5.01 -3.99
C SER A 22 1.09 -4.33 -2.85
N LEU A 23 -0.22 -4.57 -2.76
CA LEU A 23 -1.01 -4.19 -1.59
C LEU A 23 -0.72 -5.08 -0.35
N LEU A 24 -0.03 -6.21 -0.53
CA LEU A 24 0.54 -7.01 0.56
C LEU A 24 1.89 -6.49 1.06
N ASP A 25 2.51 -5.52 0.38
CA ASP A 25 3.72 -4.83 0.85
C ASP A 25 3.34 -3.79 1.92
N THR A 26 2.82 -4.31 3.05
CA THR A 26 2.30 -3.54 4.18
C THR A 26 2.44 -4.36 5.46
N ASP A 27 2.33 -3.70 6.61
CA ASP A 27 2.28 -4.40 7.88
C ASP A 27 1.04 -5.29 8.00
N PHE A 28 1.23 -6.53 8.48
CA PHE A 28 0.16 -7.52 8.59
C PHE A 28 -1.05 -7.06 9.42
N TYR A 29 -0.79 -6.29 10.49
CA TYR A 29 -1.86 -5.82 11.38
C TYR A 29 -2.86 -4.92 10.65
N LYS A 30 -2.47 -4.24 9.55
CA LYS A 30 -3.36 -3.42 8.75
C LYS A 30 -4.48 -4.24 8.13
N LEU A 31 -4.20 -5.46 7.69
CA LEU A 31 -5.21 -6.36 7.12
C LEU A 31 -6.17 -6.88 8.20
N LEU A 32 -5.66 -7.19 9.39
CA LEU A 32 -6.48 -7.60 10.53
C LEU A 32 -7.42 -6.46 10.97
N MET A 33 -6.89 -5.25 11.09
CA MET A 33 -7.68 -4.05 11.38
C MET A 33 -8.69 -3.76 10.28
N LEU A 34 -8.29 -3.89 9.01
CA LEU A 34 -9.16 -3.61 7.87
C LEU A 34 -10.37 -4.56 7.85
N GLN A 35 -10.19 -5.86 8.07
CA GLN A 35 -11.32 -6.79 8.17
C GLN A 35 -12.24 -6.43 9.33
N PHE A 36 -11.68 -6.08 10.50
CA PHE A 36 -12.46 -5.67 11.66
C PHE A 36 -13.29 -4.41 11.37
N ILE A 37 -12.68 -3.39 10.76
CA ILE A 37 -13.35 -2.14 10.37
C ILE A 37 -14.42 -2.42 9.31
N TRP A 38 -14.09 -3.20 8.28
CA TRP A 38 -15.02 -3.60 7.21
C TRP A 38 -16.27 -4.26 7.78
N LYS A 39 -16.11 -5.13 8.78
CA LYS A 39 -17.22 -5.86 9.39
C LYS A 39 -18.05 -5.02 10.36
N GLN A 40 -17.38 -4.26 11.24
CA GLN A 40 -18.01 -3.62 12.39
C GLN A 40 -18.34 -2.14 12.17
N PHE A 41 -17.56 -1.46 11.33
CA PHE A 41 -17.62 -0.01 11.13
C PHE A 41 -17.60 0.40 9.64
N PRO A 42 -18.37 -0.26 8.74
CA PRO A 42 -18.29 -0.02 7.30
C PRO A 42 -18.70 1.40 6.87
N LYS A 43 -19.43 2.12 7.73
CA LYS A 43 -19.93 3.49 7.45
C LYS A 43 -19.08 4.59 8.09
N THR A 44 -18.09 4.22 8.90
CA THR A 44 -17.24 5.20 9.59
C THR A 44 -16.25 5.82 8.61
N ARG A 45 -16.09 7.14 8.68
CA ARG A 45 -15.11 7.88 7.89
C ARG A 45 -13.95 8.31 8.79
N ALA A 46 -12.73 8.19 8.27
CA ALA A 46 -11.52 8.64 8.91
C ALA A 46 -10.59 9.28 7.86
N SER A 47 -9.77 10.22 8.30
CA SER A 47 -8.74 10.87 7.47
C SER A 47 -7.38 10.64 8.11
N PHE A 48 -6.36 10.46 7.27
CA PHE A 48 -4.97 10.34 7.69
C PHE A 48 -4.16 11.50 7.12
N SER A 49 -3.20 11.99 7.90
CA SER A 49 -2.26 13.02 7.48
C SER A 49 -0.85 12.58 7.79
N PHE A 50 0.07 12.84 6.87
CA PHE A 50 1.50 12.66 7.10
C PHE A 50 2.06 13.86 7.84
N ILE A 51 2.88 13.61 8.85
CA ILE A 51 3.53 14.66 9.65
C ILE A 51 4.99 14.27 9.81
N ASN A 52 5.91 15.06 9.25
CA ASN A 52 7.32 15.00 9.60
C ASN A 52 7.52 15.73 10.94
N ARG A 53 8.02 15.01 11.95
CA ARG A 53 8.25 15.56 13.30
C ARG A 53 9.68 16.07 13.50
N SER A 54 10.54 15.97 12.49
CA SER A 54 11.91 16.49 12.53
C SER A 54 11.98 17.87 11.87
N ALA A 55 12.17 18.91 12.68
CA ALA A 55 12.22 20.29 12.19
C ALA A 55 13.46 20.59 11.33
N GLU A 56 14.54 19.84 11.52
CA GLU A 56 15.80 20.05 10.79
C GLU A 56 15.82 19.36 9.40
N VAL A 57 14.87 18.47 9.14
CA VAL A 57 14.80 17.70 7.89
C VAL A 57 13.66 18.23 7.03
N HIS A 58 14.01 19.01 6.01
CA HIS A 58 13.06 19.56 5.06
C HIS A 58 12.83 18.58 3.91
N LEU A 59 11.84 17.69 4.03
CA LEU A 59 11.57 16.65 3.02
C LEU A 59 11.26 17.22 1.63
N GLY A 60 10.68 18.43 1.54
CA GLY A 60 10.42 19.10 0.26
C GLY A 60 11.68 19.48 -0.52
N ASP A 61 12.82 19.62 0.17
CA ASP A 61 14.12 19.88 -0.47
C ASP A 61 14.83 18.58 -0.88
N LEU A 62 14.43 17.44 -0.29
CA LEU A 62 15.07 16.14 -0.47
C LEU A 62 14.32 15.23 -1.44
N ILE A 63 13.01 15.42 -1.60
CA ILE A 63 12.14 14.55 -2.39
C ILE A 63 11.40 15.43 -3.39
N ASN A 64 11.58 15.13 -4.68
CA ASN A 64 10.84 15.78 -5.74
C ASN A 64 9.33 15.43 -5.61
N ALA A 65 8.49 16.47 -5.49
CA ALA A 65 7.06 16.28 -5.32
C ALA A 65 6.37 15.66 -6.54
N ASP A 66 6.88 15.89 -7.75
CA ASP A 66 6.31 15.30 -8.96
C ASP A 66 6.61 13.80 -9.04
N GLU A 67 7.84 13.40 -8.72
CA GLU A 67 8.22 11.98 -8.62
C GLU A 67 7.44 11.27 -7.51
N LEU A 68 7.25 11.92 -6.34
CA LEU A 68 6.41 11.39 -5.27
C LEU A 68 4.97 11.19 -5.76
N ARG A 69 4.43 12.16 -6.48
CA ARG A 69 3.07 12.07 -7.05
C ARG A 69 2.95 10.90 -8.02
N GLU A 70 3.93 10.69 -8.89
CA GLU A 70 3.95 9.55 -9.82
C GLU A 70 3.94 8.22 -9.08
N GLN A 71 4.74 8.08 -8.01
CA GLN A 71 4.78 6.88 -7.17
C GLN A 71 3.44 6.64 -6.45
N LEU A 72 2.80 7.69 -5.93
CA LEU A 72 1.49 7.60 -5.29
C LEU A 72 0.40 7.19 -6.31
N GLU A 73 0.43 7.76 -7.51
CA GLU A 73 -0.52 7.39 -8.58
C GLU A 73 -0.34 5.94 -9.04
N GLN A 74 0.89 5.43 -9.16
CA GLN A 74 1.07 4.01 -9.45
C GLN A 74 0.61 3.12 -8.30
N THR A 75 0.87 3.51 -7.05
CA THR A 75 0.42 2.76 -5.88
C THR A 75 -1.11 2.64 -5.86
N LYS A 76 -1.85 3.71 -6.18
CA LYS A 76 -3.33 3.68 -6.27
C LYS A 76 -3.89 2.72 -7.31
N LYS A 77 -3.13 2.43 -8.37
CA LYS A 77 -3.54 1.50 -9.43
C LYS A 77 -3.43 0.04 -9.00
N LEU A 78 -2.67 -0.26 -7.95
CA LEU A 78 -2.47 -1.64 -7.47
C LEU A 78 -3.79 -2.30 -7.06
N ARG A 79 -3.87 -3.60 -7.34
CA ARG A 79 -4.95 -4.50 -6.94
C ARG A 79 -4.32 -5.75 -6.35
N PHE A 80 -5.07 -6.44 -5.49
CA PHE A 80 -4.63 -7.75 -5.02
C PHE A 80 -4.55 -8.73 -6.19
N HIS A 81 -3.43 -9.42 -6.31
CA HIS A 81 -3.29 -10.53 -7.24
C HIS A 81 -4.00 -11.78 -6.70
N LYS A 82 -4.46 -12.64 -7.61
CA LYS A 82 -5.10 -13.90 -7.24
C LYS A 82 -4.21 -14.79 -6.35
N SER A 83 -2.90 -14.80 -6.62
CA SER A 83 -1.92 -15.53 -5.79
C SER A 83 -1.85 -15.00 -4.35
N GLU A 84 -1.96 -13.70 -4.17
CA GLU A 84 -1.94 -13.02 -2.86
C GLU A 84 -3.18 -13.36 -2.05
N LEU A 85 -4.35 -13.37 -2.68
CA LEU A 85 -5.61 -13.74 -2.05
C LEU A 85 -5.64 -15.23 -1.67
N ILE A 86 -5.14 -16.12 -2.53
CA ILE A 86 -4.98 -17.54 -2.23
C ILE A 86 -4.05 -17.73 -1.02
N TRP A 87 -2.96 -16.97 -0.97
CA TRP A 87 -2.04 -17.00 0.18
C TRP A 87 -2.72 -16.53 1.47
N LEU A 88 -3.49 -15.42 1.44
CA LEU A 88 -4.26 -14.95 2.59
C LEU A 88 -5.31 -15.98 3.05
N ALA A 89 -5.98 -16.67 2.13
CA ALA A 89 -6.99 -17.68 2.43
C ALA A 89 -6.39 -18.97 3.03
N GLY A 90 -5.29 -19.45 2.45
CA GLY A 90 -4.74 -20.77 2.72
C GLY A 90 -3.71 -20.82 3.84
N ASN A 91 -3.06 -19.69 4.16
CA ASN A 91 -1.97 -19.68 5.12
C ASN A 91 -2.47 -19.71 6.58
N THR A 92 -1.63 -20.24 7.47
CA THR A 92 -1.89 -20.27 8.91
C THR A 92 -1.21 -19.08 9.56
N PHE A 93 -1.98 -18.21 10.20
CA PHE A 93 -1.49 -17.03 10.90
C PHE A 93 -1.78 -17.16 12.39
N TYR A 94 -0.79 -16.91 13.24
CA TYR A 94 -0.93 -17.02 14.70
C TYR A 94 -1.56 -18.36 15.15
N GLY A 95 -1.21 -19.47 14.49
CA GLY A 95 -1.74 -20.80 14.77
C GLY A 95 -3.19 -21.05 14.33
N ARG A 96 -3.83 -20.09 13.63
CA ARG A 96 -5.18 -20.21 13.10
C ARG A 96 -5.20 -20.19 11.58
N ARG A 97 -6.00 -21.07 10.98
CA ARG A 97 -6.31 -21.07 9.55
C ARG A 97 -7.58 -20.28 9.28
N GLY A 98 -7.67 -19.68 8.09
CA GLY A 98 -8.89 -18.99 7.66
C GLY A 98 -9.27 -17.81 8.55
N ILE A 99 -8.28 -17.05 9.03
CA ILE A 99 -8.54 -15.86 9.85
C ILE A 99 -9.17 -14.70 9.06
N PHE A 100 -9.06 -14.75 7.73
CA PHE A 100 -9.75 -13.85 6.83
C PHE A 100 -11.03 -14.52 6.31
N GLU A 101 -12.16 -13.85 6.46
CA GLU A 101 -13.46 -14.31 6.02
C GLU A 101 -13.50 -14.37 4.49
N PRO A 102 -14.09 -15.42 3.88
CA PRO A 102 -14.18 -15.52 2.42
C PRO A 102 -14.82 -14.29 1.77
N ALA A 103 -15.87 -13.72 2.38
CA ALA A 103 -16.52 -12.50 1.90
C ALA A 103 -15.62 -11.26 1.97
N PHE A 104 -14.74 -11.17 2.98
CA PHE A 104 -13.75 -10.10 3.06
C PHE A 104 -12.70 -10.23 1.94
N LEU A 105 -12.25 -11.45 1.64
CA LEU A 105 -11.31 -11.69 0.54
C LEU A 105 -11.92 -11.39 -0.83
N GLU A 106 -13.18 -11.74 -1.05
CA GLU A 106 -13.91 -11.37 -2.27
C GLU A 106 -14.05 -9.84 -2.40
N TRP A 107 -14.31 -9.15 -1.29
CA TRP A 107 -14.33 -7.69 -1.26
C TRP A 107 -12.95 -7.08 -1.58
N LEU A 108 -11.85 -7.63 -1.06
CA LEU A 108 -10.48 -7.21 -1.41
C LEU A 108 -10.19 -7.38 -2.91
N GLU A 109 -10.67 -8.48 -3.52
CA GLU A 109 -10.49 -8.75 -4.94
C GLU A 109 -11.26 -7.75 -5.82
N ARG A 110 -12.55 -7.56 -5.53
CA ARG A 110 -13.47 -6.90 -6.46
C ARG A 110 -13.58 -5.41 -6.22
N GLU A 111 -13.66 -5.01 -4.95
CA GLU A 111 -14.12 -3.67 -4.56
C GLU A 111 -13.01 -2.80 -3.94
N PHE A 112 -12.05 -3.38 -3.23
CA PHE A 112 -11.04 -2.58 -2.53
C PHE A 112 -10.17 -1.75 -3.47
N ARG A 113 -10.10 -0.45 -3.20
CA ARG A 113 -9.28 0.53 -3.92
C ARG A 113 -8.65 1.46 -2.90
N LEU A 114 -7.39 1.85 -3.12
CA LEU A 114 -6.80 2.94 -2.35
C LEU A 114 -7.54 4.24 -2.67
N SER A 115 -7.73 5.06 -1.65
CA SER A 115 -8.42 6.35 -1.78
C SER A 115 -7.58 7.36 -2.57
N ASP A 116 -8.21 8.46 -2.96
CA ASP A 116 -7.49 9.66 -3.35
C ASP A 116 -6.72 10.26 -2.16
N TYR A 117 -5.79 11.15 -2.48
CA TYR A 117 -4.97 11.88 -1.52
C TYR A 117 -4.86 13.35 -1.92
N GLU A 118 -4.45 14.17 -0.97
CA GLU A 118 -4.05 15.55 -1.19
C GLU A 118 -2.54 15.67 -0.96
N LEU A 119 -1.84 16.28 -1.92
CA LEU A 119 -0.40 16.51 -1.84
C LEU A 119 -0.11 17.98 -2.13
N SER A 120 0.35 18.69 -1.10
CA SER A 120 0.78 20.08 -1.18
C SER A 120 2.13 20.25 -0.50
N ILE A 121 2.98 21.11 -1.04
CA ILE A 121 4.15 21.64 -0.33
C ILE A 121 3.70 22.91 0.37
N GLN A 122 4.02 23.02 1.66
CA GLN A 122 3.80 24.23 2.47
C GLN A 122 5.13 24.91 2.74
#